data_AF-A0A7Y7XGY0-F1
#
_entry.id   AF-A0A7Y7XGY0-F1
#
_cell.length_a   1.000
_cell.length_b   1.000
_cell.length_c   1.000
_cell.angle_alpha   90.00
_cell.angle_beta   90.00
_cell.angle_gamma   90.00
#
_symmetry.space_group_name_H-M   'P 1'
#
loop_
_entity.id
_entity.type
_entity.pdbx_description
1 polymer ?
#
loop_
_entity_poly.entity_id
_entity_poly.type
_entity_poly.pdbx_seq_one_letter_code
_entity_poly.pdbx_strand_id
1 'polypeptide(L)'
;MAMTALSLWCVVALAAESTVGKWYDDLGSPAFGNAVFTILNDSGTYYLVRRNGDGSSGRYRLEKTGKTYVKIGDKFGAKYLVTSQGLELHDRQGYIRTALPVE
;
A
#
# COMPACT_ATOMS: atom_id res chain seq x y z
N MET A 1 11.40 -22.72 52.74
CA MET A 1 10.46 -21.75 52.14
C MET A 1 11.20 -21.03 51.04
N ALA A 2 10.98 -21.39 49.77
CA ALA A 2 11.64 -20.74 48.64
C ALA A 2 10.55 -20.23 47.69
N MET A 3 10.40 -18.91 47.61
CA MET A 3 9.55 -18.25 46.62
C MET A 3 10.32 -18.18 45.31
N THR A 4 9.86 -18.90 44.30
CA THR A 4 10.33 -18.78 42.92
C THR A 4 9.56 -17.63 42.27
N ALA A 5 10.25 -16.53 41.98
CA ALA A 5 9.67 -15.43 41.20
C ALA A 5 9.63 -15.82 39.72
N LEU A 6 8.44 -15.96 39.15
CA LEU A 6 8.25 -15.99 37.70
C LEU A 6 8.46 -14.57 37.15
N SER A 7 9.55 -14.34 36.42
CA SER A 7 9.70 -13.15 35.60
C SER A 7 8.86 -13.30 34.33
N LEU A 8 7.72 -12.59 34.24
CA LEU A 8 7.02 -12.42 32.98
C LEU A 8 7.85 -11.51 32.06
N TRP A 9 8.38 -12.08 30.98
CA TRP A 9 8.91 -11.30 29.88
C TRP A 9 7.73 -10.88 29.01
N CYS A 10 7.36 -9.60 29.09
CA CYS A 10 6.45 -8.98 28.14
C CYS A 10 7.19 -8.81 26.80
N VAL A 11 6.99 -9.75 25.88
CA VAL A 11 7.44 -9.58 24.50
C VAL A 11 6.48 -8.60 23.84
N VAL A 12 6.90 -7.35 23.70
CA VAL A 12 6.18 -6.39 22.86
C VAL A 12 6.39 -6.83 21.41
N ALA A 13 5.42 -7.58 20.87
CA ALA A 13 5.39 -7.90 19.45
C ALA A 13 5.13 -6.60 18.68
N LEU A 14 6.19 -6.02 18.10
CA LEU A 14 6.04 -5.04 17.03
C LEU A 14 5.25 -5.73 15.91
N ALA A 15 4.05 -5.24 15.63
CA ALA A 15 3.25 -5.75 14.53
C ALA A 15 4.04 -5.54 13.24
N ALA A 16 4.47 -6.64 12.61
CA ALA A 16 5.18 -6.57 11.35
C ALA A 16 4.29 -5.90 10.29
N GLU A 17 4.91 -5.10 9.43
CA GLU A 17 4.23 -4.51 8.28
C GLU A 17 3.52 -5.61 7.47
N SER A 18 2.25 -5.39 7.17
CA SER A 18 1.41 -6.34 6.45
C SER A 18 1.02 -5.81 5.08
N THR A 19 1.03 -6.69 4.07
CA THR A 19 0.59 -6.35 2.72
C THR A 19 -0.92 -6.47 2.62
N VAL A 20 -1.59 -5.37 2.28
CA VAL A 20 -3.02 -5.33 1.95
C VAL A 20 -3.26 -5.91 0.56
N GLY A 21 -2.36 -5.60 -0.38
CA GLY A 21 -2.39 -6.17 -1.72
C GLY A 21 -1.26 -5.63 -2.58
N LYS A 22 -1.06 -6.29 -3.72
CA LYS A 22 -0.04 -5.97 -4.71
C LYS A 22 -0.65 -6.05 -6.10
N TRP A 23 -0.38 -5.04 -6.92
CA TRP A 23 -0.96 -4.89 -8.25
C TRP A 23 0.09 -4.46 -9.27
N TYR A 24 0.00 -4.99 -10.48
CA TYR A 24 0.79 -4.64 -11.63
C TYR A 24 0.05 -3.61 -12.49
N ASP A 25 0.69 -2.47 -12.72
CA ASP A 25 0.19 -1.37 -13.54
C ASP A 25 0.95 -1.32 -14.86
N ASP A 26 0.28 -1.77 -15.92
CA ASP A 26 0.73 -1.58 -17.28
C ASP A 26 0.49 -0.12 -17.70
N LEU A 27 1.57 0.63 -17.91
CA LEU A 27 1.48 2.02 -18.33
C LEU A 27 1.21 2.17 -19.84
N GLY A 28 1.19 1.06 -20.58
CA GLY A 28 0.93 1.03 -22.02
C GLY A 28 2.01 1.73 -22.84
N SER A 29 3.19 1.97 -22.26
CA SER A 29 4.26 2.73 -22.91
C SER A 29 5.63 2.09 -22.69
N PRO A 30 6.39 1.81 -23.77
CA PRO A 30 7.75 1.32 -23.66
C PRO A 30 8.70 2.36 -23.04
N ALA A 31 8.32 3.64 -23.01
CA ALA A 31 9.17 4.72 -22.49
C ALA A 31 9.09 4.87 -20.96
N PHE A 32 7.99 4.47 -20.32
CA PHE A 32 7.75 4.75 -18.90
C PHE A 32 7.87 3.52 -17.99
N GLY A 33 7.98 2.32 -18.58
CA GLY A 33 8.12 1.06 -17.86
C GLY A 33 6.90 0.71 -17.00
N ASN A 34 6.60 -0.57 -16.85
CA ASN A 34 5.46 -0.98 -16.02
C ASN A 34 5.75 -0.76 -14.54
N ALA A 35 4.72 -0.59 -13.73
CA ALA A 35 4.87 -0.34 -12.30
C ALA A 35 4.21 -1.43 -11.46
N VAL A 36 4.69 -1.58 -10.23
CA VAL A 36 4.06 -2.42 -9.21
C VAL A 36 3.64 -1.50 -8.06
N PHE A 37 2.38 -1.57 -7.71
CA PHE A 37 1.81 -0.93 -6.53
C PHE A 37 1.64 -1.94 -5.42
N THR A 38 2.04 -1.59 -4.20
CA THR A 38 1.78 -2.36 -2.99
C THR A 38 1.12 -1.45 -1.97
N ILE A 39 -0.03 -1.85 -1.44
CA ILE A 39 -0.62 -1.17 -0.27
C ILE A 39 -0.18 -1.94 0.97
N LEU A 40 0.40 -1.21 1.92
CA LEU A 40 0.92 -1.74 3.17
C LEU A 40 0.10 -1.17 4.33
N ASN A 41 -0.10 -1.99 5.35
CA ASN A 41 -0.58 -1.59 6.66
C ASN A 41 0.54 -1.83 7.67
N ASP A 42 1.10 -0.74 8.16
CA ASP A 42 2.11 -0.69 9.19
C ASP A 42 1.46 -0.15 10.47
N SER A 43 1.08 -1.07 11.36
CA SER A 43 0.49 -0.76 12.67
C SER A 43 -0.69 0.23 12.61
N GLY A 44 -1.56 0.10 11.61
CA GLY A 44 -2.73 0.96 11.40
C GLY A 44 -2.46 2.18 10.52
N THR A 45 -1.21 2.45 10.16
CA THR A 45 -0.85 3.46 9.16
C THR A 45 -0.72 2.81 7.78
N TYR A 46 -1.38 3.41 6.79
CA TYR A 46 -1.37 2.88 5.42
C TYR A 46 -0.37 3.60 4.53
N TYR A 47 0.27 2.85 3.64
CA TYR A 47 1.20 3.36 2.65
C TYR A 47 0.95 2.75 1.28
N LEU A 48 1.16 3.53 0.23
CA LEU A 48 1.36 3.01 -1.13
C LEU A 48 2.86 2.99 -1.41
N VAL A 49 3.39 1.83 -1.77
CA VAL A 49 4.71 1.72 -2.38
C VAL A 49 4.52 1.51 -3.88
N ARG A 50 5.08 2.41 -4.69
CA ARG A 50 5.16 2.28 -6.14
C ARG A 50 6.59 1.95 -6.53
N ARG A 51 6.79 0.89 -7.31
CA ARG A 51 8.06 0.52 -7.92
C ARG A 51 7.90 0.56 -9.43
N ASN A 52 8.72 1.34 -10.11
CA ASN A 52 8.67 1.51 -11.56
C ASN A 52 9.68 0.58 -12.24
N GLY A 53 9.41 0.27 -13.51
CA GLY A 53 10.27 -0.59 -14.34
C GLY A 53 11.65 0.01 -14.60
N ASP A 54 11.79 1.33 -14.51
CA ASP A 54 13.08 2.04 -14.54
C ASP A 54 13.89 1.93 -13.24
N GLY A 55 13.36 1.22 -12.23
CA GLY A 55 13.99 1.06 -10.92
C GLY A 55 13.80 2.24 -9.97
N SER A 56 13.06 3.28 -10.35
CA SER A 56 12.63 4.32 -9.41
C SER A 56 11.49 3.83 -8.51
N SER A 57 11.33 4.43 -7.33
CA SER A 57 10.26 4.08 -6.40
C SER A 57 9.84 5.23 -5.50
N GLY A 58 8.64 5.13 -4.93
CA GLY A 58 8.16 6.04 -3.91
C GLY A 58 7.29 5.33 -2.88
N ARG A 59 7.29 5.85 -1.65
CA ARG A 59 6.42 5.43 -0.55
C ARG A 59 5.58 6.62 -0.10
N TYR A 60 4.26 6.47 -0.12
CA TYR A 60 3.33 7.58 0.10
C TYR A 60 2.34 7.23 1.20
N ARG A 61 2.15 8.12 2.17
CA ARG A 61 1.17 7.93 3.24
C ARG A 61 -0.25 8.01 2.69
N LEU A 62 -1.11 7.10 3.13
CA LEU A 62 -2.50 7.00 2.73
C LEU A 62 -3.43 7.19 3.92
N GLU A 63 -4.58 7.80 3.68
CA GLU A 63 -5.76 7.73 4.53
C GLU A 63 -6.73 6.68 3.97
N LYS A 64 -7.27 5.80 4.81
CA LYS A 64 -8.19 4.74 4.39
C LYS A 64 -9.64 5.10 4.74
N THR A 65 -10.52 5.01 3.75
CA THR A 65 -11.97 5.15 3.90
C THR A 65 -12.65 3.97 3.21
N GLY A 66 -13.04 2.96 3.99
CA GLY A 66 -13.60 1.71 3.45
C GLY A 66 -12.59 0.95 2.59
N LYS A 67 -12.88 0.79 1.30
CA LYS A 67 -11.99 0.17 0.30
C LYS A 67 -11.12 1.18 -0.47
N THR A 68 -11.29 2.47 -0.20
CA THR A 68 -10.57 3.56 -0.85
C THR A 68 -9.40 4.00 0.01
N TYR A 69 -8.27 4.27 -0.63
CA TYR A 69 -7.07 4.82 -0.02
C TYR A 69 -6.70 6.13 -0.72
N VAL A 70 -6.58 7.21 0.03
CA VAL A 70 -6.34 8.56 -0.49
C VAL A 70 -4.92 8.98 -0.13
N LYS A 71 -4.14 9.45 -1.12
CA LYS A 71 -2.77 9.92 -0.88
C LYS A 71 -2.79 11.25 -0.13
N ILE A 72 -2.18 11.28 1.06
CA ILE A 72 -2.12 12.49 1.89
C ILE A 72 -1.18 13.53 1.26
N GLY A 73 -1.62 14.79 1.22
CA GLY A 73 -0.83 15.92 0.72
C GLY A 73 -0.67 15.98 -0.80
N ASP A 74 -1.39 15.15 -1.55
CA ASP A 74 -1.31 15.10 -3.01
C ASP A 74 -2.20 16.15 -3.69
N LYS A 75 -1.59 17.07 -4.45
CA LYS A 75 -2.32 18.14 -5.15
C LYS A 75 -3.12 17.66 -6.36
N PHE A 76 -2.81 16.47 -6.88
CA PHE A 76 -3.50 15.88 -8.03
C PHE A 76 -4.72 15.05 -7.62
N GLY A 77 -4.89 14.79 -6.32
CA GLY A 77 -6.04 14.08 -5.78
C GLY A 77 -5.98 12.58 -6.00
N ALA A 78 -4.79 11.98 -5.96
CA ALA A 78 -4.61 10.55 -6.17
C ALA A 78 -5.38 9.70 -5.15
N LYS A 79 -6.19 8.75 -5.66
CA LYS A 79 -6.94 7.78 -4.87
C LYS A 79 -6.79 6.38 -5.47
N TYR A 80 -6.86 5.38 -4.60
CA TYR A 80 -6.70 3.97 -4.93
C TYR A 80 -7.88 3.19 -4.38
N LEU A 81 -8.69 2.58 -5.24
CA LEU A 81 -9.87 1.81 -4.85
C LEU A 81 -9.61 0.32 -5.10
N VAL A 82 -9.66 -0.47 -4.02
CA VAL A 82 -9.55 -1.93 -4.14
C VAL A 82 -10.90 -2.51 -4.56
N THR A 83 -10.92 -3.15 -5.72
CA THR A 83 -12.08 -3.87 -6.26
C THR A 83 -11.75 -5.35 -6.44
N SER A 84 -12.73 -6.14 -6.87
CA SER A 84 -12.51 -7.54 -7.24
C SER A 84 -11.69 -7.70 -8.53
N GLN A 85 -11.56 -6.62 -9.34
CA GLN A 85 -10.85 -6.64 -10.61
C GLN A 85 -9.39 -6.19 -10.47
N GLY A 86 -9.06 -5.48 -9.38
CA GLY A 86 -7.73 -4.97 -9.12
C GLY A 86 -7.74 -3.69 -8.30
N LEU A 87 -6.73 -2.85 -8.53
CA LEU A 87 -6.60 -1.54 -7.93
C LEU A 87 -6.93 -0.47 -8.95
N GLU A 88 -8.09 0.16 -8.81
CA GLU A 88 -8.41 1.32 -9.64
C GLU A 88 -7.60 2.52 -9.17
N LEU A 89 -6.97 3.19 -10.13
CA LEU A 89 -6.23 4.43 -9.95
C LEU A 89 -7.11 5.59 -10.39
N HIS A 90 -7.26 6.58 -9.50
CA HIS A 90 -8.06 7.77 -9.75
C HIS A 90 -7.23 9.03 -9.44
N ASP A 91 -7.55 10.13 -10.10
CA ASP A 91 -7.14 11.48 -9.71
C ASP A 91 -8.36 12.39 -9.49
N ARG A 92 -8.17 13.72 -9.44
CA ARG A 92 -9.29 14.66 -9.31
C ARG A 92 -10.28 14.62 -10.49
N GLN A 93 -9.85 14.17 -11.67
CA GLN A 93 -10.66 14.09 -12.89
C GLN A 93 -11.45 12.79 -12.95
N GLY A 94 -11.07 11.80 -12.13
CA GLY A 94 -11.81 10.56 -11.93
C GLY A 94 -10.94 9.34 -12.19
N TYR A 95 -11.57 8.29 -12.70
CA TYR A 95 -10.91 7.04 -13.04
C TYR A 95 -9.85 7.24 -14.12
N ILE A 96 -8.67 6.66 -13.92
CA ILE A 96 -7.58 6.64 -14.90
C ILE A 96 -7.48 5.26 -15.53
N ARG A 97 -7.25 4.23 -14.70
CA ARG A 97 -7.06 2.83 -15.13
C ARG A 97 -7.11 1.88 -13.93
N THR A 98 -7.04 0.57 -14.21
CA THR A 98 -6.99 -0.48 -13.20
C THR A 98 -5.67 -1.24 -13.30
N ALA A 99 -4.92 -1.29 -12.18
CA ALA A 99 -3.78 -2.17 -12.03
C ALA A 99 -4.25 -3.57 -11.61
N LEU A 100 -3.72 -4.61 -12.25
CA LEU A 100 -4.19 -5.99 -12.09
C LEU A 100 -3.53 -6.65 -10.87
N PRO A 101 -4.20 -7.57 -10.15
CA PRO A 101 -3.56 -8.33 -9.08
C PRO A 101 -2.29 -9.02 -9.55
N VAL A 102 -1.24 -9.00 -8.73
CA VAL A 102 -0.05 -9.83 -8.95
C VAL A 102 -0.33 -11.21 -8.39
N GLU A 103 -0.22 -12.24 -9.22
CA GLU A 103 -0.27 -13.66 -8.81
C GLU A 103 0.91 -14.04 -7.90
#